data_AF-A0A940IJY3-F1
#
_entry.id   AF-A0A940IJY3-F1
#
_cell.length_a   1.000
_cell.length_b   1.000
_cell.length_c   1.000
_cell.angle_alpha   90.00
_cell.angle_beta   90.00
_cell.angle_gamma   90.00
#
_symmetry.space_group_name_H-M   'P 1'
#
loop_
_entity.id
_entity.type
_entity.pdbx_description
1 polymer ?
#
loop_
_entity_poly.entity_id
_entity_poly.type
_entity_poly.pdbx_seq_one_letter_code
_entity_poly.pdbx_strand_id
1 'polypeptide(L)' 'MDKKKREKSRSTLSSTQEVLYGREFKKADRAAGYKPRGVY' A
#
# COMPACT_ATOMS: atom_id res chain seq x y z
N MET A 1 -13.64 -0.81 -26.33
CA MET A 1 -12.51 -0.20 -25.57
C MET A 1 -12.62 -0.48 -24.06
N ASP A 2 -13.75 -1.00 -23.58
CA ASP A 2 -14.11 -1.08 -22.16
C ASP A 2 -13.41 -2.19 -21.37
N LYS A 3 -13.14 -3.34 -22.01
CA LYS A 3 -12.48 -4.48 -21.35
C LYS A 3 -11.03 -4.15 -20.96
N LYS A 4 -10.28 -3.47 -21.84
CA LYS A 4 -8.89 -3.05 -21.58
C LYS A 4 -8.75 -2.05 -20.43
N LYS A 5 -9.71 -1.13 -20.26
CA LYS A 5 -9.71 -0.18 -19.13
C LYS A 5 -9.99 -0.90 -17.81
N ARG A 6 -10.93 -1.85 -17.80
CA ARG A 6 -11.31 -2.62 -16.61
C ARG A 6 -10.21 -3.60 -16.14
N GLU A 7 -9.43 -4.15 -17.06
CA GLU A 7 -8.25 -4.95 -16.71
C GLU A 7 -7.15 -4.07 -16.10
N LYS A 8 -6.88 -2.89 -16.67
CA LYS A 8 -5.94 -1.92 -16.11
C LYS A 8 -6.32 -1.47 -14.70
N SER A 9 -7.61 -1.23 -14.44
CA SER A 9 -8.09 -0.88 -13.10
C SER A 9 -8.08 -2.04 -12.11
N ARG A 10 -8.03 -3.30 -12.59
CA ARG A 10 -7.84 -4.49 -11.73
C ARG A 10 -6.37 -4.72 -11.36
N SER A 11 -5.44 -4.29 -12.21
CA SER A 11 -3.99 -4.41 -11.96
C SER A 11 -3.42 -3.34 -11.02
N THR A 12 -4.16 -2.25 -10.78
CA THR A 12 -3.82 -1.22 -9.79
C THR A 12 -4.69 -1.37 -8.55
N LEU A 13 -4.09 -1.28 -7.36
CA LEU A 13 -4.84 -1.24 -6.11
C LEU A 13 -5.80 -0.03 -6.12
N SER A 14 -6.98 -0.19 -5.54
CA SER A 14 -7.85 0.96 -5.31
C SER A 14 -7.18 1.91 -4.32
N SER A 15 -7.46 3.21 -4.41
CA SER A 15 -6.90 4.21 -3.48
C SER A 15 -7.10 3.83 -2.01
N THR A 16 -8.25 3.23 -1.68
CA THR A 16 -8.51 2.69 -0.34
C THR A 16 -7.56 1.54 0.02
N GLN A 17 -7.30 0.63 -0.91
CA GLN A 17 -6.37 -0.48 -0.71
C GLN A 17 -4.92 0.00 -0.56
N GLU A 18 -4.50 1.02 -1.30
CA GLU A 18 -3.15 1.60 -1.17
C GLU A 18 -2.93 2.21 0.22
N VAL A 19 -3.91 2.95 0.73
CA VAL A 19 -3.86 3.55 2.07
C VAL A 19 -3.84 2.46 3.15
N LEU A 20 -4.68 1.43 3.01
CA LEU A 20 -4.70 0.30 3.95
C LEU A 20 -3.35 -0.43 3.93
N TYR A 21 -2.82 -0.74 2.76
CA TYR A 21 -1.51 -1.39 2.61
C TYR A 21 -0.40 -0.55 3.26
N GLY A 22 -0.37 0.76 3.03
CA GLY A 22 0.61 1.64 3.66
C GLY A 22 0.49 1.70 5.20
N ARG A 23 -0.73 1.58 5.75
CA ARG A 23 -0.95 1.53 7.20
C ARG A 23 -0.56 0.18 7.79
N GLU A 24 -0.88 -0.91 7.10
CA GLU A 24 -0.51 -2.26 7.52
C GLU A 24 0.99 -2.47 7.50
N PHE A 25 1.67 -1.99 6.47
CA PHE A 25 3.12 -2.04 6.38
C PHE A 25 3.80 -1.33 7.55
N LYS A 26 3.38 -0.08 7.85
CA LYS A 26 3.91 0.67 9.01
C LYS A 26 3.62 -0.01 10.35
N LYS A 27 2.48 -0.70 10.49
CA LYS A 27 2.15 -1.47 11.69
C LYS A 27 3.04 -2.72 11.81
N ALA A 28 3.23 -3.43 10.71
CA ALA A 28 4.10 -4.61 10.66
C ALA A 28 5.55 -4.24 10.96
N ASP A 29 6.06 -3.17 10.35
CA ASP A 29 7.39 -2.60 10.64
C ASP A 29 7.56 -2.31 12.13
N ARG A 30 6.57 -1.63 12.74
CA ARG A 30 6.59 -1.34 14.17
C ARG A 30 6.58 -2.62 15.02
N ALA A 31 5.76 -3.60 14.67
CA ALA A 31 5.69 -4.89 15.37
C ALA A 31 7.00 -5.70 15.21
N ALA A 32 7.66 -5.59 14.06
CA ALA A 32 8.97 -6.17 13.79
C ALA A 32 10.12 -5.39 14.44
N GLY A 33 9.84 -4.27 15.12
CA GLY A 33 10.85 -3.44 15.77
C GLY A 33 11.65 -2.54 14.82
N TYR A 34 11.19 -2.36 13.58
CA TYR A 34 11.80 -1.42 12.64
C TYR A 34 11.67 0.01 13.18
N LYS A 35 12.81 0.61 13.48
CA LYS A 35 12.93 2.04 13.80
C LYS A 35 13.50 2.74 12.58
N PRO A 36 12.77 3.67 11.95
CA PRO A 36 13.31 4.42 10.83
C PRO A 36 14.58 5.15 11.31
N ARG A 37 15.71 4.88 10.66
CA ARG A 37 16.96 5.58 10.95
C ARG A 37 16.85 7.02 10.44
N GLY A 38 16.61 7.96 11.34
CA GLY A 38 16.70 9.39 11.03
C GLY A 38 15.53 10.27 11.49
N VAL A 39 15.05 10.10 12.72
CA VAL A 39 14.35 11.20 13.40
C VAL A 39 15.10 11.44 14.70
N TYR A 40 16.07 12.36 14.64
CA TYR A 40 16.64 13.04 15.80
C TYR A 40 15.75 14.24 16.13
#